data_AF-A0A926DX91-F1
#
_entry.id   AF-A0A926DX91-F1
#
_cell.length_a   1.000
_cell.length_b   1.000
_cell.length_c   1.000
_cell.angle_alpha   90.00
_cell.angle_beta   90.00
_cell.angle_gamma   90.00
#
_symmetry.space_group_name_H-M   'P 1'
#
loop_
_entity.id
_entity.type
_entity.pdbx_description
1 polymer ?
#
loop_
_entity_poly.entity_id
_entity_poly.type
_entity_poly.pdbx_seq_one_letter_code
_entity_poly.pdbx_strand_id
1 'polypeptide(L)' 'MGIKNGVSYYTKAEVTMTVSFPEDRVCCRYCPLCVKDPDNYGRFVCFDTREILVYPEITIGSQCKAKIRTEEK' A
#
# COMPACT_ATOMS: atom_id res chain seq x y z
N MET A 1 -45.73 -2.92 0.19
CA MET A 1 -44.44 -3.46 0.68
C MET A 1 -43.34 -2.58 0.11
N GLY A 2 -42.73 -1.70 0.92
CA GLY A 2 -41.68 -0.80 0.46
C GLY A 2 -40.39 -1.57 0.21
N ILE A 3 -39.85 -1.48 -1.01
CA ILE A 3 -38.56 -2.07 -1.35
C ILE A 3 -37.49 -1.29 -0.57
N LYS A 4 -36.77 -1.98 0.33
CA LYS A 4 -35.61 -1.39 1.01
C LYS A 4 -34.51 -1.20 -0.03
N ASN A 5 -34.44 -0.01 -0.62
CA ASN A 5 -33.37 0.36 -1.55
C ASN A 5 -32.12 0.69 -0.74
N GLY A 6 -31.20 -0.27 -0.60
CA GLY A 6 -29.91 -0.05 0.03
C GLY A 6 -29.14 -1.33 0.32
N VAL A 7 -27.83 -1.20 0.55
CA VAL A 7 -26.98 -2.30 0.99
C VAL A 7 -27.21 -2.52 2.49
N SER A 8 -27.62 -3.74 2.87
CA SER A 8 -27.97 -4.07 4.26
C SER A 8 -26.76 -4.23 5.18
N TYR A 9 -25.63 -4.67 4.65
CA TYR A 9 -24.36 -4.76 5.37
C TYR A 9 -23.20 -4.94 4.38
N TYR A 10 -22.00 -4.65 4.86
CA TYR A 10 -20.74 -4.95 4.17
C TYR A 10 -19.92 -5.89 5.03
N THR A 11 -19.41 -6.95 4.42
CA THR A 11 -18.38 -7.79 5.03
C THR A 11 -17.02 -7.22 4.65
N LYS A 12 -16.14 -7.03 5.64
CA LYS A 12 -14.77 -6.55 5.42
C LYS A 12 -13.79 -7.69 5.65
N ALA A 13 -12.78 -7.77 4.80
CA ALA A 13 -11.64 -8.67 4.96
C ALA A 13 -10.36 -7.87 4.76
N GLU A 14 -9.34 -8.16 5.57
CA GLU A 14 -8.02 -7.56 5.45
C GLU A 14 -7.06 -8.58 4.84
N VAL A 15 -6.31 -8.15 3.81
CA VAL A 15 -5.26 -8.97 3.20
C VAL A 15 -3.94 -8.47 3.77
N THR A 16 -3.22 -9.35 4.48
CA THR A 16 -1.88 -9.04 5.00
C THR A 16 -0.84 -9.61 4.07
N MET A 17 0.16 -8.79 3.72
CA MET A 17 1.29 -9.18 2.88
C MET A 17 2.60 -8.84 3.59
N THR A 18 3.52 -9.80 3.61
CA THR A 18 4.86 -9.60 4.17
C THR A 18 5.78 -9.07 3.07
N VAL A 19 6.47 -7.96 3.34
CA VAL A 19 7.49 -7.40 2.47
C VAL A 19 8.83 -7.51 3.20
N SER A 20 9.80 -8.15 2.55
CA SER A 20 11.16 -8.24 3.08
C SER A 20 11.98 -7.05 2.59
N PHE A 21 12.59 -6.33 3.53
CA PHE A 21 13.45 -5.19 3.24
C PHE A 21 14.91 -5.61 3.45
N PRO A 22 15.78 -5.50 2.43
CA PRO A 22 17.19 -5.84 2.58
C PRO A 22 17.91 -4.80 3.43
N GLU A 23 18.82 -5.23 4.31
CA GLU A 23 19.67 -4.34 5.12
C GLU A 23 18.88 -3.27 5.90
N ASP A 24 17.71 -3.62 6.44
CA ASP A 24 16.80 -2.69 7.14
C ASP A 24 16.38 -1.47 6.31
N ARG A 25 16.53 -1.51 4.98
CA ARG A 25 16.11 -0.43 4.07
C ARG A 25 14.61 -0.48 3.83
N VAL A 26 13.85 0.03 4.81
CA VAL A 26 12.39 0.13 4.73
C VAL A 26 11.99 1.25 3.76
N CYS A 27 11.72 0.88 2.50
CA CYS A 27 11.27 1.82 1.48
C CYS A 27 10.26 1.20 0.51
N CYS A 28 9.42 2.02 -0.11
CA CYS A 28 8.37 1.56 -1.01
C CYS A 28 8.89 0.81 -2.24
N ARG A 29 10.13 1.03 -2.68
CA ARG A 29 10.71 0.40 -3.88
C ARG A 29 10.74 -1.13 -3.80
N TYR A 30 10.81 -1.70 -2.60
CA TYR A 30 10.74 -3.15 -2.38
C TYR A 30 9.31 -3.68 -2.21
N CYS A 31 8.33 -2.79 -2.04
CA CYS A 31 6.93 -3.17 -1.93
C CYS A 31 6.35 -3.48 -3.33
N PRO A 32 5.70 -4.64 -3.53
CA PRO A 32 5.11 -4.99 -4.82
C PRO A 32 3.92 -4.09 -5.21
N LEU A 33 3.42 -3.26 -4.28
CA LEU A 33 2.38 -2.27 -4.53
C LEU A 33 2.94 -0.93 -5.04
N CYS A 34 4.26 -0.75 -5.03
CA CYS A 34 4.91 0.42 -5.63
C CYS A 34 5.03 0.22 -7.14
N VAL A 35 4.12 0.81 -7.90
CA VAL A 35 4.04 0.68 -9.35
C VAL A 35 4.38 2.00 -10.03
N LYS A 36 4.76 1.96 -11.31
CA LYS A 36 4.85 3.20 -12.09
C LYS A 36 3.46 3.75 -12.34
N ASP A 37 3.34 5.06 -12.29
CA ASP A 37 2.08 5.73 -12.61
C ASP A 37 1.74 5.50 -14.11
N PRO A 38 0.53 5.02 -14.43
CA PRO A 38 0.15 4.72 -15.81
C PRO A 38 0.00 5.97 -16.67
N ASP A 39 -0.32 7.13 -16.06
CA ASP A 39 -0.47 8.41 -16.73
C ASP A 39 0.88 9.16 -16.86
N ASN A 40 1.83 8.90 -15.98
CA ASN A 40 3.17 9.49 -15.99
C ASN A 40 4.26 8.52 -15.50
N TYR A 41 4.90 7.81 -16.43
CA TYR A 41 5.97 6.84 -16.16
C TYR A 41 7.20 7.38 -15.41
N GLY A 42 7.33 8.70 -15.24
CA GLY A 42 8.37 9.33 -14.41
C GLY A 42 8.06 9.31 -12.90
N ARG A 43 6.87 8.87 -12.51
CA ARG A 43 6.42 8.83 -11.11
C ARG A 43 6.12 7.41 -10.68
N PHE A 44 6.21 7.18 -9.37
CA PHE A 44 5.74 5.96 -8.73
C PHE A 44 4.50 6.28 -7.91
N VAL A 45 3.59 5.30 -7.83
CA VAL A 45 2.37 5.37 -7.03
C VAL A 45 2.18 4.09 -6.24
N CYS A 46 1.59 4.22 -5.06
CA CYS A 46 1.13 3.06 -4.32
C CYS A 46 -0.21 2.59 -4.89
N PHE A 47 -0.31 1.32 -5.29
CA PHE A 47 -1.55 0.77 -5.85
C PHE A 47 -2.70 0.74 -4.84
N ASP A 48 -2.40 0.53 -3.55
CA ASP A 48 -3.40 0.46 -2.47
C ASP A 48 -3.90 1.85 -2.05
N THR A 49 -2.97 2.77 -1.74
CA THR A 49 -3.32 4.10 -1.21
C THR A 49 -3.52 5.16 -2.29
N ARG A 50 -3.07 4.91 -3.53
CA ARG A 50 -3.01 5.87 -4.65
C ARG A 50 -2.16 7.12 -4.38
N GLU A 51 -1.30 7.05 -3.37
CA GLU A 51 -0.35 8.12 -3.05
C GLU A 51 0.78 8.17 -4.09
N ILE A 52 1.16 9.39 -4.52
CA ILE A 52 2.35 9.61 -5.35
C ILE A 52 3.60 9.51 -4.48
N LEU A 53 4.47 8.57 -4.82
CA LEU A 53 5.70 8.29 -4.11
C LEU A 53 6.84 9.08 -4.75
N VAL A 54 7.24 10.19 -4.10
CA VAL A 54 8.30 11.07 -4.62
C VAL A 54 9.69 10.41 -4.49
N TYR A 55 9.95 9.74 -3.37
CA TYR A 55 11.23 9.09 -3.08
C TYR A 55 11.05 7.63 -2.66
N PRO A 56 10.56 6.74 -3.55
CA PRO A 56 10.22 5.36 -3.19
C PRO A 56 11.43 4.53 -2.74
N GLU A 57 12.65 4.97 -3.04
CA GLU A 57 13.89 4.24 -2.80
C GLU A 57 14.45 4.43 -1.38
N ILE A 58 13.98 5.45 -0.67
CA ILE A 58 14.48 5.82 0.66
C ILE A 58 13.37 6.07 1.68
N THR A 59 12.11 6.19 1.23
CA THR A 59 10.96 6.45 2.11
C THR A 59 9.82 5.46 1.88
N ILE A 60 8.97 5.37 2.89
CA ILE A 60 7.64 4.76 2.84
C ILE A 60 6.60 5.86 2.61
N GLY A 61 5.56 5.58 1.83
CA GLY A 61 4.45 6.52 1.60
C GLY A 61 3.76 6.90 2.92
N SER A 62 3.34 8.16 3.02
CA SER A 62 2.75 8.75 4.22
C SER A 62 1.44 8.08 4.62
N GLN A 63 0.72 7.51 3.66
CA GLN A 63 -0.55 6.81 3.89
C GLN A 63 -0.39 5.30 4.02
N CYS A 64 0.84 4.78 3.96
CA CYS A 64 1.06 3.35 4.03
C CYS A 64 0.67 2.78 5.40
N LYS A 65 -0.11 1.71 5.39
CA LYS A 65 -0.61 1.04 6.61
C LYS A 65 0.28 -0.15 7.04
N ALA A 66 1.45 -0.29 6.43
CA ALA A 66 2.35 -1.39 6.74
C ALA A 66 2.78 -1.31 8.21
N LYS A 67 2.56 -2.39 8.96
CA LYS A 67 3.06 -2.53 10.33
C LYS A 67 4.48 -3.08 10.25
N ILE A 68 5.47 -2.20 10.35
CA ILE A 68 6.88 -2.59 10.36
C ILE A 68 7.13 -3.39 11.66
N ARG A 69 7.59 -4.63 11.51
CA ARG A 69 8.02 -5.48 12.62
C ARG A 69 9.50 -5.75 12.44
N THR A 70 10.31 -5.28 13.38
CA THR A 70 11.73 -5.59 13.44
C THR A 70 11.87 -6.94 14.15
N GLU A 71 12.30 -7.97 13.44
CA GLU A 71 12.72 -9.22 14.06
C GLU A 71 14.24 -9.12 14.29
N GLU A 72 14.63 -8.76 15.51
CA GLU A 72 16.01 -8.88 15.97
C GLU A 72 16.35 -10.38 16.05
N LYS A 73 17.40 -10.80 15.34
CA LYS A 73 17.90 -12.18 15.36
C LYS A 73 18.89 -12.39 16.51
#